data_AF-A0A2K6DDU4-F1
#
_entry.id   AF-A0A2K6DDU4-F1
#
_cell.length_a   1.000
_cell.length_b   1.000
_cell.length_c   1.000
_cell.angle_alpha   90.00
_cell.angle_beta   90.00
_cell.angle_gamma   90.00
#
_symmetry.space_group_name_H-M   'P 1'
#
loop_
_entity.id
_entity.type
_entity.pdbx_description
1 polymer ?
#
loop_
_entity_poly.entity_id
_entity_poly.type
_entity_poly.pdbx_seq_one_letter_code
_entity_poly.pdbx_strand_id
1 'polypeptide(L)'
;MAAVGVSWVSWLLGQSGPQLGWPMLSGAHGEEESARVWKTLTFFVALPGVAVSMLNVYLKSHHGETKPFPWGDGNHTLFHNPHVNPLPTGYEEIPKPFARWGEW
;
A
#
# COMPACT_ATOMS: atom_id res chain seq x y z
N MET A 1 -19.61 -57.93 27.71
CA MET A 1 -18.45 -57.74 26.82
C MET A 1 -18.96 -57.02 25.57
N ALA A 2 -18.34 -55.89 25.24
CA ALA A 2 -18.92 -54.81 24.44
C ALA A 2 -19.22 -55.17 22.97
N ALA A 3 -20.33 -54.62 22.47
CA ALA A 3 -20.64 -54.54 21.05
C ALA A 3 -19.79 -53.43 20.41
N VAL A 4 -19.03 -53.77 19.37
CA VAL A 4 -18.33 -52.80 18.52
C VAL A 4 -19.29 -52.45 17.39
N GLY A 5 -19.97 -51.31 17.51
CA GLY A 5 -20.84 -50.75 16.49
C GLY A 5 -20.15 -49.65 15.69
N VAL A 6 -20.47 -49.62 14.39
CA VAL A 6 -20.44 -48.47 13.44
C VAL A 6 -19.11 -47.71 13.32
N SER A 7 -18.21 -48.01 12.36
CA SER A 7 -18.33 -48.05 10.89
C SER A 7 -18.68 -46.69 10.25
N TRP A 8 -17.61 -45.94 9.95
CA TRP A 8 -17.30 -45.39 8.62
C TRP A 8 -18.09 -44.22 8.00
N VAL A 9 -19.04 -43.59 8.70
CA VAL A 9 -19.79 -42.45 8.11
C VAL A 9 -19.25 -41.07 8.53
N SER A 10 -18.35 -40.99 9.52
CA SER A 10 -17.81 -39.70 9.99
C SER A 10 -16.56 -39.21 9.24
N TRP A 11 -16.01 -39.99 8.30
CA TRP A 11 -14.77 -39.62 7.58
C TRP A 11 -15.00 -38.87 6.27
N LEU A 12 -16.24 -38.79 5.78
CA LEU A 12 -16.57 -38.22 4.46
C LEU A 12 -17.20 -36.81 4.48
N LEU A 13 -17.28 -36.15 5.64
CA LEU A 13 -17.76 -34.76 5.73
C LEU A 13 -16.87 -33.84 6.57
N GLY A 14 -15.59 -34.19 6.73
CA GLY A 14 -14.61 -33.39 7.49
C GLY A 14 -13.42 -32.92 6.67
N GLN A 15 -13.41 -33.12 5.35
CA GLN A 15 -12.25 -32.91 4.50
C GLN A 15 -12.46 -31.76 3.50
N SER A 16 -12.73 -30.55 3.99
CA SER A 16 -12.66 -29.33 3.17
C SER A 16 -12.59 -28.07 4.03
N GLY A 17 -11.49 -27.90 4.75
CA GLY A 17 -11.01 -26.57 5.14
C GLY A 17 -9.71 -26.33 4.37
N PRO A 18 -9.58 -25.27 3.55
CA PRO A 18 -8.29 -24.95 2.96
C PRO A 18 -7.34 -24.63 4.11
N GLN A 19 -6.31 -25.46 4.28
CA GLN A 19 -5.11 -25.06 5.00
C GLN A 19 -4.43 -23.95 4.21
N LEU A 20 -4.91 -22.72 4.38
CA LEU A 20 -4.09 -21.51 4.21
C LEU A 20 -3.34 -21.26 5.53
N GLY A 21 -2.73 -22.32 6.07
CA GLY A 21 -1.65 -22.23 7.02
C GLY A 21 -0.40 -21.91 6.22
N TRP A 22 0.11 -20.71 6.43
CA TRP A 22 1.41 -20.27 5.92
C TRP A 22 2.44 -21.39 6.11
N PRO A 23 3.20 -21.79 5.08
CA PRO A 23 4.29 -22.74 5.28
C PRO A 23 5.44 -21.95 5.91
N MET A 24 5.36 -21.70 7.21
CA MET A 24 6.51 -21.34 8.01
C MET A 24 6.76 -22.47 8.99
N LEU A 25 7.70 -23.29 8.56
CA LEU A 25 8.20 -24.49 9.17
C LEU A 25 8.59 -24.26 10.65
N SER A 26 7.85 -24.96 11.53
CA SER A 26 8.31 -25.59 12.76
C SER A 26 9.26 -24.81 13.69
N GLY A 27 8.68 -24.12 14.67
CA GLY A 27 9.38 -23.74 15.89
C GLY A 27 9.68 -24.95 16.77
N ALA A 28 10.98 -25.29 16.89
CA ALA A 28 11.55 -25.92 18.09
C ALA A 28 13.08 -25.79 18.19
N HIS A 29 13.73 -24.88 17.44
CA HIS A 29 15.08 -24.35 17.73
C HIS A 29 15.43 -23.11 16.86
N GLY A 30 14.42 -22.43 16.29
CA GLY A 30 14.57 -21.67 15.04
C GLY A 30 14.28 -20.17 15.07
N GLU A 31 14.01 -19.56 16.23
CA GLU A 31 13.69 -18.13 16.33
C GLU A 31 14.92 -17.23 16.09
N GLU A 32 16.08 -17.58 16.65
CA GLU A 32 17.31 -16.78 16.47
C GLU A 32 17.89 -16.87 15.05
N GLU A 33 17.77 -18.02 14.38
CA GLU A 33 18.22 -18.19 13.00
C GLU A 33 17.26 -17.54 11.99
N SER A 34 15.96 -17.63 12.23
CA SER A 34 14.95 -16.97 11.39
C SER A 34 15.11 -15.46 11.46
N ALA A 35 15.29 -14.90 12.65
CA ALA A 35 15.51 -13.45 12.80
C ALA A 35 16.75 -12.98 12.03
N ARG A 36 17.84 -13.77 12.05
CA ARG A 36 19.04 -13.47 11.26
C ARG A 36 18.79 -13.57 9.75
N VAL A 37 18.03 -14.56 9.27
CA VAL A 37 17.66 -14.68 7.85
C VAL A 37 16.82 -13.49 7.39
N TRP A 38 15.79 -13.10 8.14
CA TRP A 38 14.97 -11.91 7.83
C TRP A 38 15.80 -10.62 7.83
N LYS A 39 16.76 -10.50 8.75
CA LYS A 39 17.67 -9.36 8.81
C LYS A 39 18.54 -9.29 7.55
N THR A 40 19.16 -10.41 7.16
CA THR A 40 19.97 -10.53 5.94
C THR A 40 19.13 -10.24 4.69
N LEU A 41 17.93 -10.80 4.57
CA LEU A 41 17.04 -10.54 3.44
C LEU A 41 16.65 -9.05 3.34
N THR A 42 16.41 -8.39 4.46
CA THR A 42 16.10 -6.96 4.47
C THR A 42 17.29 -6.14 3.96
N PHE A 43 18.50 -6.42 4.46
CA PHE A 43 19.69 -5.65 4.09
C PHE A 43 20.20 -5.92 2.68
N PHE A 44 20.12 -7.16 2.20
CA PHE A 44 20.69 -7.56 0.92
C PHE A 44 19.68 -7.65 -0.23
N VAL A 45 18.39 -7.75 0.07
CA VAL A 45 17.34 -7.88 -0.96
C VAL A 45 16.35 -6.73 -0.90
N ALA A 46 15.73 -6.49 0.25
CA ALA A 46 14.67 -5.48 0.34
C ALA A 46 15.22 -4.05 0.16
N LEU A 47 16.27 -3.67 0.90
CA LEU A 47 16.85 -2.32 0.79
C LEU A 47 17.43 -2.06 -0.61
N PRO A 48 18.23 -2.95 -1.22
CA PRO A 48 18.69 -2.75 -2.60
C PRO A 48 17.54 -2.76 -3.61
N GLY A 49 16.53 -3.61 -3.42
CA GLY A 49 15.35 -3.66 -4.29
C GLY A 49 14.53 -2.36 -4.25
N VAL A 50 14.31 -1.81 -3.06
CA VAL A 50 13.64 -0.52 -2.89
C VAL A 50 14.48 0.61 -3.49
N ALA A 51 15.79 0.61 -3.27
CA ALA A 51 16.68 1.63 -3.84
C ALA A 51 16.64 1.65 -5.38
N VAL A 52 16.70 0.48 -6.02
CA VAL A 52 16.57 0.37 -7.49
C VAL A 52 15.19 0.82 -7.96
N SER A 53 14.13 0.47 -7.24
CA SER A 53 12.75 0.88 -7.57
C SER A 53 12.57 2.40 -7.46
N MET A 54 13.09 3.01 -6.38
CA MET A 54 13.09 4.47 -6.20
C MET A 54 13.92 5.16 -7.28
N LEU A 55 15.08 4.61 -7.65
CA LEU A 55 15.90 5.16 -8.73
C LEU A 55 15.17 5.12 -10.07
N ASN A 56 14.45 4.03 -10.37
CA ASN A 56 13.66 3.93 -11.59
C ASN A 56 12.57 5.02 -11.65
N VAL A 57 11.84 5.21 -10.55
CA VAL A 57 10.81 6.26 -10.45
C VAL A 57 11.44 7.65 -10.56
N TYR A 58 12.55 7.90 -9.86
CA TYR A 58 13.26 9.18 -9.90
C TYR A 58 13.71 9.54 -11.32
N LEU A 59 14.33 8.60 -12.03
CA LEU A 59 14.73 8.81 -13.42
C LEU A 59 13.53 9.03 -14.34
N LYS A 60 12.43 8.31 -14.12
CA LYS A 60 11.22 8.45 -14.93
C LYS A 60 10.43 9.73 -14.65
N SER A 61 10.48 10.26 -13.42
CA SER A 61 9.76 11.47 -13.03
C SER A 61 10.38 12.77 -13.58
N HIS A 62 11.62 12.74 -14.08
CA HIS A 62 12.25 13.92 -14.69
C HIS A 62 11.61 14.37 -16.01
N HIS A 63 10.75 13.53 -16.60
CA HIS A 63 9.91 13.94 -17.72
C HIS A 63 8.60 14.51 -17.18
N GLY A 64 8.54 15.83 -17.04
CA GLY A 64 7.31 16.54 -16.67
C GLY A 64 6.17 16.18 -17.63
N GLU A 65 5.03 15.83 -17.07
CA GLU A 65 3.82 15.53 -17.81
C GLU A 65 3.23 16.84 -18.39
N THR A 66 3.23 16.95 -19.73
CA THR A 66 2.74 18.15 -20.44
C THR A 66 1.27 18.06 -20.85
N LYS A 67 0.58 16.99 -20.44
CA LYS A 67 -0.81 16.75 -20.83
C LYS A 67 -1.75 17.32 -19.75
N PRO A 68 -2.83 18.02 -20.14
CA PRO A 68 -3.82 18.50 -19.18
C PRO A 68 -4.51 17.34 -18.46
N PHE A 69 -4.95 17.60 -17.23
CA PHE A 69 -5.69 16.62 -16.43
C PHE A 69 -7.04 16.28 -17.07
N PRO A 70 -7.53 15.03 -16.95
CA PRO A 70 -8.80 14.60 -17.54
C PRO A 70 -10.06 15.07 -16.77
N TRP A 71 -9.96 16.08 -15.90
CA TRP A 71 -11.06 16.60 -15.07
C TRP A 71 -10.96 18.12 -14.90
N GLY A 72 -12.03 18.72 -14.36
CA GLY A 72 -12.08 20.16 -14.05
C GLY A 72 -11.82 21.01 -15.29
N ASP A 73 -10.88 21.95 -15.19
CA ASP A 73 -10.40 22.79 -16.28
C ASP A 73 -9.12 22.25 -16.95
N GLY A 74 -8.65 21.07 -16.54
CA GLY A 74 -7.42 20.45 -17.01
C GLY A 74 -6.13 21.02 -16.42
N ASN A 75 -6.18 22.11 -15.65
CA ASN A 75 -5.01 22.76 -15.07
C ASN A 75 -4.86 22.53 -13.57
N HIS A 76 -5.96 22.22 -12.86
CA HIS A 76 -5.93 21.93 -11.42
C HIS A 76 -5.77 20.43 -11.13
N THR A 77 -4.89 20.11 -10.19
CA THR A 77 -4.74 18.74 -9.69
C THR A 77 -6.01 18.28 -8.97
N LEU A 78 -6.24 16.96 -8.89
CA LEU A 78 -7.41 16.43 -8.18
C LEU A 78 -7.44 16.85 -6.69
N PHE A 79 -6.25 16.95 -6.09
CA PHE A 79 -6.04 17.46 -4.73
C PHE A 79 -5.41 18.86 -4.80
N HIS A 80 -6.11 19.81 -5.42
CA HIS A 80 -5.68 21.19 -5.49
C HIS A 80 -5.96 21.93 -4.18
N ASN A 81 -4.97 22.67 -3.69
CA ASN A 81 -5.08 23.53 -2.54
C ASN A 81 -4.58 24.94 -2.93
N PRO A 82 -5.48 25.94 -3.07
CA PRO A 82 -5.13 27.27 -3.58
C PRO A 82 -4.03 27.99 -2.78
N HIS A 83 -3.86 27.65 -1.50
CA HIS A 83 -2.89 28.29 -0.62
C HIS A 83 -1.46 27.79 -0.80
N VAL A 84 -1.25 26.56 -1.31
CA VAL A 84 0.07 25.89 -1.32
C VAL A 84 0.44 25.25 -2.65
N ASN A 85 -0.53 25.03 -3.54
CA ASN A 85 -0.31 24.41 -4.85
C ASN A 85 -0.48 25.48 -5.95
N PRO A 86 0.61 26.13 -6.41
CA PRO A 86 0.51 27.14 -7.46
C PRO A 86 0.13 26.50 -8.80
N LEU A 87 -0.60 27.25 -9.63
CA LEU A 87 -0.82 26.94 -11.03
C LEU A 87 0.41 27.33 -11.87
N PRO A 88 0.50 26.89 -13.14
CA PRO A 88 1.53 27.39 -14.07
C PRO A 88 1.55 28.92 -14.20
N THR A 89 0.43 29.58 -13.90
CA THR A 89 0.25 31.03 -13.91
C THR A 89 0.55 31.71 -12.57
N GLY A 90 0.85 30.96 -11.50
CA GLY A 90 1.08 31.48 -10.15
C GLY A 90 0.02 31.03 -9.12
N TYR A 91 0.04 31.65 -7.94
CA TYR A 91 -0.97 31.40 -6.90
C TYR A 91 -2.31 32.05 -7.26
N GLU A 92 -3.38 31.35 -6.93
CA GLU A 92 -4.72 31.90 -7.04
C GLU A 92 -4.96 32.99 -5.98
N GLU A 93 -5.60 34.07 -6.40
CA GLU A 93 -6.06 35.10 -5.48
C GLU A 93 -7.29 34.57 -4.73
N ILE A 94 -7.11 34.27 -3.44
CA ILE A 94 -8.23 33.90 -2.59
C ILE A 94 -9.10 35.14 -2.37
N PRO A 95 -10.37 35.14 -2.80
CA PRO A 95 -11.27 36.23 -2.49
C PRO A 95 -11.38 36.32 -0.97
N LYS A 96 -10.91 37.42 -0.37
CA LYS A 96 -11.08 37.60 1.07
C LYS A 96 -12.58 37.73 1.38
N PRO A 97 -13.17 36.86 2.20
CA PRO A 97 -14.61 36.93 2.52
C PRO A 97 -14.97 38.16 3.37
N PHE A 98 -13.98 38.94 3.82
CA PHE A 98 -14.17 40.00 4.79
C PHE A 98 -14.52 41.38 4.21
N ALA A 99 -14.45 41.57 2.88
CA ALA A 99 -14.86 42.86 2.27
C ALA A 99 -16.39 43.01 2.09
N ARG A 100 -17.20 42.06 2.58
CA ARG A 100 -18.68 42.10 2.48
C ARG A 100 -19.39 42.35 3.81
N TRP A 101 -18.72 42.26 4.95
CA TRP A 101 -19.37 42.28 6.27
C TRP A 101 -19.02 43.51 7.12
N GLY A 102 -18.86 44.68 6.49
CA GLY A 102 -18.46 45.92 7.17
C GLY A 102 -19.22 47.17 6.75
N GLU A 103 -20.40 47.03 6.12
CA GLU A 103 -21.27 48.16 5.77
C GLU A 103 -22.62 48.05 6.50
N TRP A 104 -22.63 48.25 7.83
CA TRP A 104 -23.75 48.74 8.66
C TRP A 104 -23.21 49.24 10.00
#